data_AF-A0A7X9AUP5-F1
#
_entry.id   AF-A0A7X9AUP5-F1
#
_cell.length_a   1.000
_cell.length_b   1.000
_cell.length_c   1.000
_cell.angle_alpha   90.00
_cell.angle_beta   90.00
_cell.angle_gamma   90.00
#
_symmetry.space_group_name_H-M   'P 1'
#
loop_
_entity.id
_entity.type
_entity.pdbx_description
1 polymer ?
#
loop_
_entity_poly.entity_id
_entity_poly.type
_entity_poly.pdbx_seq_one_letter_code
_entity_poly.pdbx_strand_id
1 'polypeptide(L)' 'LISNPPYGVRLDADHQLYQELGAAVRRLQGWRVCLLTGNPQLMKYIPIRPLAEHPLKNGNIDCRLLVYEC' A
#
# COMPACT_ATOMS: atom_id res chain seq x y z
N LEU A 1 7.61 8.63 3.37
CA LEU A 1 6.68 7.98 4.31
C LEU A 1 6.79 6.47 4.11
N ILE A 2 6.79 5.68 5.18
CA ILE A 2 6.72 4.22 5.10
C ILE A 2 5.58 3.77 6.00
N SER A 3 4.69 2.91 5.51
CA SER A 3 3.56 2.38 6.29
C SER A 3 3.30 0.91 6.00
N ASN A 4 2.87 0.18 7.03
CA ASN A 4 2.36 -1.18 6.96
C ASN A 4 0.87 -1.17 7.36
N PRO A 5 -0.02 -0.70 6.48
CA PRO A 5 -1.45 -0.64 6.76
C PRO A 5 -2.04 -2.06 6.93
N PRO A 6 -3.20 -2.18 7.62
CA PRO A 6 -4.00 -3.40 7.60
C PRO A 6 -4.27 -3.86 6.16
N TYR A 7 -4.14 -5.17 5.91
CA TYR A 7 -4.43 -5.79 4.60
C TYR A 7 -5.40 -6.98 4.72
N GLY A 8 -6.19 -7.06 5.81
CA GLY A 8 -7.32 -7.98 5.94
C GLY A 8 -6.97 -9.40 6.43
N VAL A 9 -5.75 -9.62 6.94
CA VAL A 9 -5.33 -10.95 7.47
C VAL A 9 -5.47 -11.04 8.99
N ARG A 10 -5.05 -9.99 9.71
CA ARG A 10 -5.11 -9.92 11.18
C ARG A 10 -6.03 -8.81 11.67
N LEU A 11 -6.02 -7.70 10.94
CA LEU A 11 -6.88 -6.54 11.14
C LEU A 11 -7.69 -6.37 9.88
N ASP A 12 -8.95 -5.98 10.06
CA ASP A 12 -9.83 -5.67 8.94
C ASP A 12 -9.23 -4.55 8.10
N ALA A 13 -9.38 -4.72 6.79
CA ALA A 13 -8.96 -3.75 5.81
C ALA A 13 -10.01 -3.74 4.71
N ASP A 14 -10.68 -2.62 4.56
CA ASP A 14 -11.68 -2.42 3.53
C ASP A 14 -11.11 -1.60 2.35
N HIS A 15 -11.94 -1.48 1.33
CA HIS A 15 -11.61 -0.68 0.16
C HIS A 15 -11.49 0.81 0.48
N GLN A 16 -12.27 1.30 1.45
CA GLN A 16 -12.32 2.72 1.81
C GLN A 16 -10.98 3.17 2.38
N LEU A 17 -10.37 2.39 3.28
CA LEU A 17 -9.04 2.66 3.82
C LEU A 17 -7.99 2.83 2.70
N TYR A 18 -8.03 1.98 1.69
CA TYR A 18 -7.06 2.03 0.58
C TYR A 18 -7.31 3.20 -0.38
N GLN A 19 -8.57 3.60 -0.57
CA GLN A 19 -8.91 4.84 -1.29
C GLN A 19 -8.38 6.07 -0.55
N GLU A 20 -8.58 6.13 0.77
CA GLU A 20 -8.10 7.22 1.62
C GLU A 20 -6.57 7.27 1.68
N LEU A 21 -5.91 6.11 1.77
CA LEU A 21 -4.45 6.00 1.63
C LEU A 21 -3.99 6.56 0.29
N GLY A 22 -4.63 6.18 -0.82
CA GLY A 22 -4.32 6.74 -2.13
C GLY A 22 -4.47 8.26 -2.17
N ALA A 23 -5.55 8.80 -1.59
CA ALA A 23 -5.76 10.24 -1.51
C ALA A 23 -4.69 10.94 -0.64
N ALA A 24 -4.25 10.32 0.45
CA ALA A 24 -3.18 10.84 1.30
C ALA A 24 -1.83 10.83 0.58
N VAL A 25 -1.50 9.74 -0.12
CA VAL A 25 -0.28 9.59 -0.93
C VAL A 25 -0.18 10.71 -1.97
N ARG A 26 -1.27 11.04 -2.68
CA ARG A 26 -1.28 12.16 -3.65
C ARG A 26 -0.95 13.52 -3.05
N ARG A 27 -1.28 13.76 -1.78
CA ARG A 27 -0.99 15.03 -1.09
C ARG A 27 0.48 15.16 -0.67
N LEU A 28 1.24 14.07 -0.68
CA LEU A 28 2.64 14.03 -0.29
C LEU A 28 3.57 14.30 -1.50
N GLN A 29 3.31 15.39 -2.22
CA GLN A 29 4.12 15.81 -3.37
C GLN A 29 5.59 16.05 -2.96
N GLY A 30 6.53 15.53 -3.75
CA GLY A 30 7.97 15.52 -3.47
C GLY A 30 8.44 14.39 -2.53
N TRP A 31 7.54 13.52 -2.07
CA TRP A 31 7.89 12.44 -1.15
C TRP A 31 7.96 11.09 -1.87
N ARG A 32 8.92 10.27 -1.41
CA ARG A 32 8.85 8.82 -1.63
C ARG A 32 7.94 8.19 -0.58
N VAL A 33 6.92 7.46 -1.03
CA VAL A 33 6.01 6.72 -0.16
C VAL A 33 6.12 5.23 -0.40
N CYS A 34 6.28 4.45 0.67
CA CYS A 34 6.32 2.99 0.60
C CYS A 34 5.18 2.38 1.42
N LEU A 35 4.36 1.53 0.80
CA LEU A 35 3.25 0.84 1.45
C LEU A 35 3.47 -0.68 1.38
N LEU A 36 3.45 -1.36 2.53
CA LEU A 36 3.46 -2.82 2.57
C LEU A 36 2.03 -3.36 2.51
N THR A 37 1.75 -4.30 1.62
CA THR A 37 0.44 -4.95 1.53
C THR A 37 0.56 -6.44 1.25
N GLY A 38 -0.21 -7.25 1.97
CA GLY A 38 -0.38 -8.69 1.71
C GLY A 38 -1.57 -9.03 0.80
N ASN A 39 -2.33 -8.03 0.34
CA ASN A 39 -3.57 -8.25 -0.40
C ASN A 39 -3.57 -7.50 -1.74
N PRO A 40 -3.34 -8.21 -2.87
CA PRO A 40 -3.35 -7.62 -4.20
C PRO A 40 -4.71 -7.02 -4.62
N GLN A 41 -5.83 -7.47 -4.04
CA GLN A 41 -7.15 -6.90 -4.38
C GLN A 41 -7.28 -5.48 -3.82
N LEU A 42 -6.73 -5.23 -2.63
CA LEU A 42 -6.79 -3.91 -2.01
C LEU A 42 -5.94 -2.86 -2.74
N MET A 43 -4.88 -3.30 -3.43
CA MET A 43 -4.03 -2.44 -4.26
C MET A 43 -4.81 -1.70 -5.35
N LYS A 44 -5.88 -2.32 -5.88
CA LYS A 44 -6.72 -1.75 -6.95
C LYS A 44 -7.44 -0.47 -6.51
N TYR A 45 -7.59 -0.27 -5.21
CA TYR A 45 -8.26 0.90 -4.64
C TYR A 45 -7.32 2.08 -4.41
N ILE A 46 -6.01 1.92 -4.67
CA ILE A 46 -5.06 3.04 -4.75
C ILE A 46 -4.95 3.44 -6.23
N PRO A 47 -5.59 4.54 -6.68
CA PRO A 47 -5.63 4.94 -8.09
C PRO A 47 -4.33 5.65 -8.52
N ILE A 48 -3.18 5.11 -8.12
CA ILE A 48 -1.84 5.60 -8.45
C ILE A 48 -1.03 4.36 -8.81
N ARG A 49 -0.34 4.42 -9.93
CA ARG A 49 0.56 3.33 -10.32
C ARG A 49 1.83 3.41 -9.47
N PRO A 50 2.25 2.34 -8.76
CA PRO A 50 3.54 2.32 -8.09
C PRO A 50 4.67 2.41 -9.11
N LEU A 51 5.74 3.11 -8.73
CA LEU A 51 7.00 3.16 -9.48
C LEU A 51 7.72 1.81 -9.45
N ALA A 52 7.64 1.11 -8.32
CA ALA A 52 8.22 -0.22 -8.14
C ALA A 52 7.38 -1.08 -7.20
N GLU A 53 7.43 -2.39 -7.41
CA GLU A 53 6.86 -3.40 -6.52
C GLU A 53 7.94 -4.40 -6.14
N HIS A 54 8.19 -4.57 -4.85
CA HIS A 54 9.16 -5.54 -4.36
C HIS A 54 8.41 -6.67 -3.63
N PRO A 55 8.47 -7.92 -4.09
CA PRO A 55 7.90 -9.05 -3.37
C PRO A 55 8.68 -9.28 -2.07
N LEU A 56 7.96 -9.48 -0.96
CA LEU A 56 8.51 -9.67 0.38
C LEU A 56 7.69 -10.70 1.15
N LYS A 57 8.27 -11.23 2.23
CA LYS A 57 7.55 -12.04 3.23
C LYS A 57 7.37 -11.22 4.51
N ASN A 58 6.14 -11.08 4.99
CA ASN A 58 5.83 -10.57 6.33
C ASN A 58 5.47 -11.75 7.24
N GLY A 59 6.50 -12.38 7.81
CA GLY A 59 6.36 -13.71 8.40
C GLY A 59 5.99 -14.74 7.34
N ASN A 60 4.91 -15.49 7.53
CA ASN A 60 4.42 -16.47 6.56
C ASN A 60 3.47 -15.88 5.50
N ILE A 61 3.36 -14.55 5.42
CA ILE A 61 2.44 -13.86 4.50
C ILE A 61 3.23 -13.35 3.31
N ASP A 62 2.79 -13.68 2.10
CA ASP A 62 3.28 -13.06 0.87
C ASP A 62 2.79 -11.62 0.77
N CYS A 63 3.74 -10.69 0.74
CA CYS A 63 3.50 -9.27 0.68
C CYS A 63 4.22 -8.63 -0.50
N ARG A 64 3.85 -7.39 -0.79
CA ARG A 64 4.57 -6.51 -1.71
C ARG A 64 4.80 -5.18 -1.04
N LEU A 65 6.01 -4.65 -1.19
CA LEU A 65 6.31 -3.26 -0.89
C LEU A 65 6.07 -2.45 -2.17
N LEU A 66 5.05 -1.60 -2.13
CA LEU A 66 4.71 -0.69 -3.21
C LEU A 66 5.44 0.62 -2.98
N VAL A 67 6.20 1.06 -3.98
CA VAL A 67 6.95 2.32 -3.92
C VAL A 67 6.29 3.33 -4.84
N TYR A 68 6.01 4.51 -4.32
CA TYR A 68 5.47 5.65 -5.05
C TYR A 68 6.44 6.82 -4.95
N GLU A 69 6.59 7.55 -6.05
CA GLU A 69 7.14 8.90 -6.06
C GLU A 69 5.98 9.83 -6.38
N CYS A 70 5.67 10.70 -5.44
CA CYS A 70 4.50 11.58 -5.47
C CYS A 70 4.92 13.01 -5.68
#